data_AF-K2FVS1-F1
#
_entry.id   AF-K2FVS1-F1
#
_cell.length_a   1.000
_cell.length_b   1.000
_cell.length_c   1.000
_cell.angle_alpha   90.00
_cell.angle_beta   90.00
_cell.angle_gamma   90.00
#
_symmetry.space_group_name_H-M   'P 1'
#
loop_
_entity.id
_entity.type
_entity.pdbx_description
1 polymer ?
#
loop_
_entity_poly.entity_id
_entity_poly.type
_entity_poly.pdbx_seq_one_letter_code
_entity_poly.pdbx_strand_id
1 'polypeptide(L)'
;MTKGVSILLEDRRKVENEKTDEYKVRRSGFYFDGGIVSFVNYLNRGKEVKNTVPFYVDRELEGVQVEISLQYTSGFKEHVYSFANNIYTVEGGMHVTGFRTALTRSLNTYAKKNNLLKVKDESLTSEDTQEGLTVVINVKLREPQFEGQTKAKLGNGEVKGIVSTVTAEALQDYFDNNPKDAKEIIGKCILTARARLAARAAKDAVVRKGLLEGMTLPGKLADCSSRKMEETELYIVEGDSAGGSAKQGRDREFQAILPLRGKLVNVEKTTLDKVVKSDSLKPIIIALGVGIGENLDIEKLRYGKVIIMADADIDGSHIRTLLLTFFYRYFEKLITDGHVYVAQPPLYQIKKGKQVHYAYNDKEKEEVMKKMGLTKEEIAAMEAKDADENGEVEEEVEEVEKKTGINIQRYKGLGEMNPDQLWETTMDPENRKMLQITIDDAEAADRTFDLLMGSQVEPRRRFIQTHAKSVKNLDV
;
A
#
# COMPACT_ATOMS: atom_id res chain seq x y z
N MET A 1 28.33 2.25 -12.98
CA MET A 1 28.83 3.63 -13.16
C MET A 1 30.31 3.65 -13.50
N THR A 2 31.19 3.03 -12.72
CA THR A 2 32.64 2.97 -12.98
C THR A 2 33.09 1.55 -13.32
N LYS A 3 33.12 1.21 -14.62
CA LYS A 3 33.62 -0.09 -15.10
C LYS A 3 35.10 -0.25 -14.71
N GLY A 4 35.49 -1.43 -14.26
CA GLY A 4 36.87 -1.75 -13.89
C GLY A 4 37.37 -1.20 -12.55
N VAL A 5 36.53 -0.51 -11.76
CA VAL A 5 36.90 -0.05 -10.41
C VAL A 5 36.46 -1.07 -9.36
N SER A 6 37.42 -1.53 -8.55
CA SER A 6 37.16 -2.37 -7.39
C SER A 6 36.94 -1.53 -6.14
N ILE A 7 35.84 -1.76 -5.43
CA ILE A 7 35.53 -1.11 -4.15
C ILE A 7 35.55 -2.19 -3.06
N LEU A 8 36.35 -2.00 -2.04
CA LEU A 8 36.40 -2.87 -0.87
C LEU A 8 35.83 -2.12 0.34
N LEU A 9 34.77 -2.67 0.94
CA LEU A 9 34.22 -2.18 2.19
C LEU A 9 34.64 -3.12 3.31
N GLU A 10 35.22 -2.54 4.37
CA GLU A 10 35.70 -3.26 5.54
C GLU A 10 35.04 -2.71 6.80
N ASP A 11 34.28 -3.55 7.51
CA ASP A 11 33.68 -3.22 8.80
C ASP A 11 34.49 -3.87 9.94
N ARG A 12 35.08 -3.00 10.78
CA ARG A 12 35.89 -3.38 11.95
C ARG A 12 35.19 -3.14 13.29
N ARG A 13 33.90 -2.82 13.32
CA ARG A 13 33.23 -2.45 14.59
C ARG A 13 33.01 -3.65 15.54
N LYS A 14 33.13 -4.89 15.06
CA LYS A 14 32.93 -6.08 15.90
C LYS A 14 34.25 -6.51 16.52
N VAL A 15 34.47 -6.09 17.77
CA VAL A 15 35.61 -6.52 18.59
C VAL A 15 35.39 -7.97 19.01
N GLU A 16 36.37 -8.84 18.74
CA GLU A 16 36.37 -10.23 19.24
C GLU A 16 37.15 -10.33 20.55
N ASN A 17 38.18 -9.50 20.75
CA ASN A 17 38.92 -9.45 22.01
C ASN A 17 39.52 -8.05 22.24
N GLU A 18 39.03 -7.34 23.26
CA GLU A 18 39.47 -5.99 23.63
C GLU A 18 40.92 -5.92 24.11
N LYS A 19 41.51 -7.06 24.54
CA LYS A 19 42.88 -7.10 25.08
C LYS A 19 43.95 -7.35 24.02
N THR A 20 43.59 -7.95 22.90
CA THR A 20 44.51 -8.30 21.79
C THR A 20 44.32 -7.41 20.55
N ASP A 21 43.37 -6.47 20.60
CA ASP A 21 43.00 -5.60 19.47
C ASP A 21 42.59 -6.43 18.22
N GLU A 22 42.00 -7.61 18.45
CA GLU A 22 41.53 -8.52 17.41
C GLU A 22 40.08 -8.20 17.01
N TYR A 23 39.90 -7.87 15.74
CA TYR A 23 38.60 -7.51 15.15
C TYR A 23 38.08 -8.62 14.25
N LYS A 24 36.78 -8.95 14.36
CA LYS A 24 36.10 -9.75 13.34
C LYS A 24 35.85 -8.89 12.11
N VAL A 25 36.80 -8.90 11.18
CA VAL A 25 36.71 -8.11 9.96
C VAL A 25 35.63 -8.69 9.04
N ARG A 26 34.56 -7.92 8.78
CA ARG A 26 33.61 -8.23 7.70
C ARG A 26 34.02 -7.46 6.45
N ARG A 27 34.31 -8.19 5.36
CA ARG A 27 34.70 -7.62 4.07
C ARG A 27 33.63 -7.85 3.03
N SER A 28 33.32 -6.80 2.28
CA SER A 28 32.48 -6.87 1.09
C SER A 28 33.24 -6.24 -0.07
N GLY A 29 33.52 -7.04 -1.10
CA GLY A 29 34.15 -6.58 -2.34
C GLY A 29 33.11 -6.36 -3.44
N PHE A 30 33.23 -5.24 -4.15
CA PHE A 30 32.37 -4.89 -5.27
C PHE A 30 33.23 -4.66 -6.52
N TYR A 31 32.94 -5.39 -7.59
CA TYR A 31 33.57 -5.25 -8.89
C TYR A 31 32.52 -5.49 -9.97
N PHE A 32 32.35 -4.55 -10.90
CA PHE A 32 31.30 -4.60 -11.92
C PHE A 32 31.87 -4.26 -13.29
N ASP A 33 32.08 -5.29 -14.11
CA ASP A 33 32.58 -5.14 -15.47
C ASP A 33 31.46 -4.73 -16.46
N GLY A 34 30.26 -5.29 -16.27
CA GLY A 34 29.09 -4.98 -17.10
C GLY A 34 28.45 -3.60 -16.87
N GLY A 35 29.09 -2.73 -16.09
CA GLY A 35 28.68 -1.33 -15.92
C GLY A 35 27.21 -1.15 -15.48
N ILE A 36 26.49 -0.26 -16.16
CA ILE A 36 25.09 0.03 -15.84
C ILE A 36 24.14 -1.10 -16.24
N VAL A 37 24.52 -1.99 -17.16
CA VAL A 37 23.71 -3.17 -17.52
C VAL A 37 23.63 -4.14 -16.33
N SER A 38 24.75 -4.37 -15.66
CA SER A 38 24.78 -5.15 -14.41
C SER A 38 23.93 -4.52 -13.31
N PHE A 39 23.83 -3.19 -13.29
CA PHE A 39 23.02 -2.48 -12.32
C PHE A 39 21.52 -2.67 -12.58
N VAL A 40 21.07 -2.54 -13.83
CA VAL A 40 19.67 -2.83 -14.21
C VAL A 40 19.31 -4.29 -13.88
N ASN A 41 20.18 -5.24 -14.22
CA ASN A 41 19.97 -6.65 -13.89
C ASN A 41 19.89 -6.89 -12.37
N TYR A 42 20.69 -6.17 -11.58
CA TYR A 42 20.63 -6.24 -10.12
C TYR A 42 19.29 -5.72 -9.59
N LEU A 43 18.81 -4.58 -10.09
CA LEU A 43 17.55 -3.95 -9.70
C LEU A 43 16.31 -4.80 -10.06
N ASN A 44 16.43 -5.63 -11.11
CA ASN A 44 15.37 -6.51 -11.57
C ASN A 44 15.44 -7.94 -11.03
N ARG A 45 16.33 -8.23 -10.06
CA ARG A 45 16.40 -9.56 -9.44
C ARG A 45 15.07 -9.95 -8.81
N GLY A 46 14.57 -11.14 -9.18
CA GLY A 46 13.29 -11.67 -8.69
C GLY A 46 12.05 -11.08 -9.36
N LYS A 47 12.21 -10.15 -10.32
CA LYS A 47 11.11 -9.61 -11.14
C LYS A 47 11.00 -10.39 -12.45
N GLU A 48 9.78 -10.50 -12.97
CA GLU A 48 9.55 -11.07 -14.31
C GLU A 48 9.84 -9.98 -15.36
N VAL A 49 10.89 -10.18 -16.15
CA VAL A 49 11.34 -9.22 -17.18
C VAL A 49 10.58 -9.39 -18.49
N LYS A 50 10.40 -8.30 -19.25
CA LYS A 50 9.70 -8.30 -20.55
C LYS A 50 10.66 -8.35 -21.73
N ASN A 51 11.76 -7.60 -21.68
CA ASN A 51 12.85 -7.75 -22.62
C ASN A 51 14.00 -8.55 -21.99
N THR A 52 14.38 -9.65 -22.65
CA THR A 52 15.37 -10.58 -22.11
C THR A 52 16.76 -9.95 -22.09
N VAL A 53 17.08 -9.23 -23.16
CA VAL A 53 18.33 -8.47 -23.26
C VAL A 53 18.03 -7.02 -22.84
N PRO A 54 18.64 -6.51 -21.75
CA PRO A 54 18.52 -5.10 -21.41
C PRO A 54 18.96 -4.23 -22.59
N PHE A 55 18.18 -3.21 -22.91
CA PHE A 55 18.62 -2.18 -23.85
C PHE A 55 19.86 -1.50 -23.28
N TYR A 56 20.82 -1.18 -24.14
CA TYR A 56 22.04 -0.48 -23.77
C TYR A 56 22.50 0.42 -24.90
N VAL A 57 22.90 1.64 -24.57
CA VAL A 57 23.58 2.58 -25.46
C VAL A 57 24.68 3.30 -24.69
N ASP A 58 25.80 3.52 -25.36
CA ASP A 58 26.91 4.37 -24.90
C ASP A 58 27.42 5.14 -26.11
N ARG A 59 27.09 6.42 -26.17
CA ARG A 59 27.44 7.27 -27.33
C ARG A 59 27.75 8.68 -26.87
N GLU A 60 28.74 9.29 -27.50
CA GLU A 60 29.05 10.71 -27.33
C GLU A 60 28.41 11.52 -28.46
N LEU A 61 27.74 12.61 -28.11
CA LEU A 61 27.16 13.56 -29.04
C LEU A 61 27.35 14.97 -28.49
N GLU A 62 27.85 15.89 -29.31
CA GLU A 62 28.09 17.30 -28.95
C GLU A 62 28.91 17.48 -27.65
N GLY A 63 29.88 16.58 -27.41
CA GLY A 63 30.74 16.62 -26.22
C GLY A 63 30.08 16.15 -24.91
N VAL A 64 28.89 15.55 -25.01
CA VAL A 64 28.19 14.89 -23.90
C VAL A 64 28.17 13.39 -24.15
N GLN A 65 28.76 12.61 -23.23
CA GLN A 65 28.65 11.16 -23.24
C GLN A 65 27.32 10.74 -22.61
N VAL A 66 26.53 9.93 -23.31
CA VAL A 66 25.24 9.41 -22.86
C VAL A 66 25.33 7.88 -22.79
N GLU A 67 25.24 7.33 -21.59
CA GLU A 67 25.22 5.90 -21.31
C GLU A 67 23.87 5.55 -20.66
N ILE A 68 23.03 4.76 -21.32
CA ILE A 68 21.69 4.40 -20.85
C ILE A 68 21.49 2.90 -20.92
N SER A 69 20.89 2.32 -19.89
CA SER A 69 20.39 0.95 -19.93
C SER A 69 19.00 0.86 -19.33
N LEU A 70 18.10 0.12 -19.97
CA LEU A 70 16.74 -0.09 -19.47
C LEU A 70 16.25 -1.51 -19.68
N GLN A 71 15.32 -1.91 -18.83
CA GLN A 71 14.59 -3.16 -18.93
C GLN A 71 13.20 -3.00 -18.31
N TYR A 72 12.18 -3.49 -19.01
CA TYR A 72 10.81 -3.55 -18.53
C TYR A 72 10.56 -4.82 -17.72
N THR A 73 9.66 -4.71 -16.76
CA THR A 73 9.20 -5.81 -15.92
C THR A 73 7.67 -5.89 -15.90
N SER A 74 7.11 -6.93 -15.30
CA SER A 74 5.67 -7.02 -15.02
C SER A 74 5.19 -6.12 -13.87
N GLY A 75 6.11 -5.40 -13.20
CA GLY A 75 5.77 -4.51 -12.09
C GLY A 75 4.97 -3.27 -12.51
N PHE A 76 4.42 -2.58 -11.52
CA PHE A 76 3.60 -1.37 -11.68
C PHE A 76 4.37 -0.07 -11.39
N LYS A 77 5.57 -0.15 -10.82
CA LYS A 77 6.37 1.02 -10.48
C LYS A 77 7.43 1.32 -11.52
N GLU A 78 7.66 2.61 -11.75
CA GLU A 78 8.83 3.11 -12.47
C GLU A 78 10.03 3.17 -11.51
N HIS A 79 11.19 2.74 -11.97
CA HIS A 79 12.46 2.88 -11.27
C HIS A 79 13.46 3.61 -12.16
N VAL A 80 13.64 4.90 -11.93
CA VAL A 80 14.60 5.74 -12.65
C VAL A 80 15.79 6.07 -11.76
N TYR A 81 16.96 5.63 -12.19
CA TYR A 81 18.23 6.01 -11.55
C TYR A 81 19.02 6.87 -12.53
N SER A 82 19.08 8.18 -12.26
CA SER A 82 19.73 9.13 -13.16
C SER A 82 20.97 9.73 -12.53
N PHE A 83 22.01 9.94 -13.34
CA PHE A 83 23.30 10.41 -12.91
C PHE A 83 23.88 11.41 -13.91
N ALA A 84 24.56 12.42 -13.38
CA ALA A 84 25.38 13.35 -14.16
C ALA A 84 26.79 13.40 -13.56
N ASN A 85 27.81 13.03 -14.33
CA ASN A 85 29.20 12.94 -13.87
C ASN A 85 29.34 12.07 -12.59
N ASN A 86 28.67 10.91 -12.54
CA ASN A 86 28.56 10.00 -11.39
C ASN A 86 27.85 10.57 -10.15
N ILE A 87 27.29 11.78 -10.20
CA ILE A 87 26.44 12.33 -9.13
C ILE A 87 25.02 11.85 -9.35
N TYR A 88 24.39 11.29 -8.31
CA TYR A 88 23.00 10.83 -8.37
C TYR A 88 22.04 12.01 -8.36
N THR A 89 21.27 12.17 -9.44
CA THR A 89 20.27 13.23 -9.60
C THR A 89 18.89 12.72 -9.17
N VAL A 90 18.60 12.79 -7.87
CA VAL A 90 17.36 12.28 -7.25
C VAL A 90 16.08 12.90 -7.83
N GLU A 91 16.14 14.18 -8.21
CA GLU A 91 15.01 14.90 -8.81
C GLU A 91 15.04 14.84 -10.35
N GLY A 92 15.99 14.11 -10.93
CA GLY A 92 16.16 13.97 -12.38
C GLY A 92 16.76 15.21 -13.02
N GLY A 93 16.10 15.73 -14.05
CA GLY A 93 16.58 16.89 -14.82
C GLY A 93 16.41 16.73 -16.33
N MET A 94 17.11 17.56 -17.08
CA MET A 94 16.98 17.67 -18.54
C MET A 94 17.30 16.36 -19.27
N HIS A 95 18.29 15.59 -18.80
CA HIS A 95 18.63 14.25 -19.30
C HIS A 95 17.46 13.26 -19.13
N VAL A 96 16.80 13.26 -17.97
CA VAL A 96 15.64 12.39 -17.71
C VAL A 96 14.45 12.80 -18.59
N THR A 97 14.17 14.09 -18.71
CA THR A 97 13.09 14.59 -19.57
C THR A 97 13.33 14.26 -21.05
N GLY A 98 14.57 14.38 -21.52
CA GLY A 98 14.97 14.02 -22.88
C GLY A 98 14.76 12.53 -23.15
N PHE A 99 15.21 11.68 -22.22
CA PHE A 99 14.99 10.24 -22.29
C PHE A 99 13.50 9.86 -22.34
N ARG A 100 12.68 10.36 -21.40
CA ARG A 100 11.24 10.05 -21.34
C ARG A 100 10.50 10.44 -22.61
N THR A 101 10.85 11.61 -23.16
CA THR A 101 10.28 12.12 -24.43
C THR A 101 10.64 11.19 -25.59
N ALA A 102 11.90 10.80 -25.70
CA ALA A 102 12.37 9.90 -26.74
C ALA A 102 11.75 8.50 -26.63
N LEU A 103 11.70 7.92 -25.42
CA LEU A 103 11.11 6.61 -25.16
C LEU A 103 9.65 6.56 -25.62
N THR A 104 8.83 7.51 -25.17
CA THR A 104 7.40 7.59 -25.50
C THR A 104 7.19 7.70 -27.02
N ARG A 105 8.00 8.55 -27.67
CA ARG A 105 7.93 8.75 -29.13
C ARG A 105 8.36 7.49 -29.89
N SER A 106 9.48 6.87 -29.51
CA SER A 106 10.01 5.68 -30.18
C SER A 106 9.07 4.48 -30.08
N LEU A 107 8.48 4.25 -28.89
CA LEU A 107 7.50 3.19 -28.69
C LEU A 107 6.25 3.39 -29.56
N ASN A 108 5.69 4.61 -29.59
CA ASN A 108 4.54 4.92 -30.42
C ASN A 108 4.84 4.77 -31.93
N THR A 109 6.00 5.26 -32.39
CA THR A 109 6.43 5.13 -33.79
C THR A 109 6.56 3.67 -34.20
N TYR A 110 7.24 2.85 -33.38
CA TYR A 110 7.41 1.43 -33.68
C TYR A 110 6.09 0.67 -33.62
N ALA A 111 5.22 0.97 -32.64
CA ALA A 111 3.92 0.32 -32.51
C ALA A 111 3.00 0.60 -33.71
N LYS A 112 2.99 1.84 -34.21
CA LYS A 112 2.22 2.22 -35.42
C LYS A 112 2.82 1.60 -36.69
N LYS A 113 4.15 1.66 -36.86
CA LYS A 113 4.86 1.08 -38.02
C LYS A 113 4.61 -0.43 -38.16
N ASN A 114 4.52 -1.15 -37.05
CA ASN A 114 4.34 -2.60 -37.01
C ASN A 114 2.88 -3.05 -36.78
N ASN A 115 1.89 -2.14 -36.89
CA ASN A 115 0.46 -2.42 -36.67
C ASN A 115 0.13 -3.05 -35.29
N LEU A 116 0.96 -2.81 -34.27
CA LEU A 116 0.70 -3.24 -32.89
C LEU A 116 -0.32 -2.34 -32.20
N LEU A 117 -0.40 -1.08 -32.65
CA LEU A 117 -1.42 -0.10 -32.26
C LEU A 117 -2.14 0.36 -33.53
N LYS A 118 -3.47 0.28 -33.57
CA LYS A 118 -4.22 0.71 -34.78
C LYS A 118 -4.20 2.23 -34.88
N VAL A 119 -4.34 2.76 -36.09
CA VAL A 119 -4.36 4.22 -36.34
C VAL A 119 -5.51 4.93 -35.58
N LYS A 120 -6.60 4.21 -35.30
CA LYS A 120 -7.74 4.72 -34.53
C LYS A 120 -7.58 4.61 -33.01
N ASP A 121 -6.62 3.82 -32.54
CA ASP A 121 -6.39 3.64 -31.11
C ASP A 121 -5.65 4.87 -30.56
N GLU A 122 -5.95 5.24 -29.30
CA GLU A 122 -5.26 6.33 -28.61
C GLU A 122 -3.75 6.00 -28.51
N SER A 123 -2.90 7.01 -28.72
CA SER A 123 -1.45 6.85 -28.61
C SER A 123 -1.04 6.64 -27.15
N LEU A 124 0.03 5.89 -26.91
CA LEU A 124 0.56 5.67 -25.57
C LEU A 124 1.03 7.00 -24.97
N THR A 125 0.62 7.29 -23.74
CA THR A 125 1.08 8.46 -22.98
C THR A 125 2.43 8.18 -22.32
N SER A 126 3.05 9.21 -21.73
CA SER A 126 4.29 9.01 -20.96
C SER A 126 4.06 8.08 -19.76
N GLU A 127 2.93 8.20 -19.07
CA GLU A 127 2.54 7.34 -17.94
C GLU A 127 2.45 5.87 -18.37
N ASP A 128 1.78 5.61 -19.51
CA ASP A 128 1.61 4.26 -20.05
C ASP A 128 2.98 3.58 -20.33
N THR A 129 3.99 4.37 -20.68
CA THR A 129 5.34 3.88 -20.97
C THR A 129 6.26 3.82 -19.76
N GLN A 130 5.92 4.45 -18.64
CA GLN A 130 6.74 4.45 -17.42
C GLN A 130 6.44 3.23 -16.53
N GLU A 131 5.23 2.68 -16.60
CA GLU A 131 4.83 1.56 -15.75
C GLU A 131 5.72 0.31 -15.97
N GLY A 132 6.38 -0.13 -14.91
CA GLY A 132 7.24 -1.32 -14.92
C GLY A 132 8.62 -1.11 -15.56
N LEU A 133 8.96 0.13 -15.94
CA LEU A 133 10.26 0.51 -16.46
C LEU A 133 11.30 0.56 -15.35
N THR A 134 12.44 -0.12 -15.53
CA THR A 134 13.65 0.12 -14.75
C THR A 134 14.74 0.63 -15.68
N VAL A 135 15.27 1.82 -15.37
CA VAL A 135 16.27 2.49 -16.22
C VAL A 135 17.37 3.12 -15.39
N VAL A 136 18.60 3.01 -15.90
CA VAL A 136 19.77 3.75 -15.42
C VAL A 136 20.21 4.69 -16.54
N ILE A 137 20.25 5.99 -16.25
CA ILE A 137 20.65 7.06 -17.17
C ILE A 137 21.92 7.71 -16.62
N ASN A 138 23.02 7.66 -17.35
CA ASN A 138 24.28 8.28 -16.97
C ASN A 138 24.74 9.23 -18.07
N VAL A 139 24.87 10.51 -17.74
CA VAL A 139 25.44 11.50 -18.65
C VAL A 139 26.77 12.02 -18.12
N LYS A 140 27.75 12.23 -19.00
CA LYS A 140 28.99 12.93 -18.66
C LYS A 140 29.15 14.16 -19.55
N LEU A 141 29.40 15.30 -18.92
CA LEU A 141 29.48 16.61 -19.56
C LEU A 141 30.53 17.47 -18.88
N ARG A 142 31.14 18.39 -19.64
CA ARG A 142 32.23 19.24 -19.16
C ARG A 142 31.77 20.26 -18.11
N GLU A 143 30.63 20.91 -18.37
CA GLU A 143 30.13 22.01 -17.54
C GLU A 143 28.70 21.70 -17.05
N PRO A 144 28.55 20.86 -16.01
CA PRO A 144 27.24 20.55 -15.45
C PRO A 144 26.69 21.71 -14.63
N GLN A 145 25.47 22.12 -14.95
CA GLN A 145 24.67 23.09 -14.20
C GLN A 145 23.57 22.34 -13.45
N PHE A 146 23.52 22.51 -12.13
CA PHE A 146 22.50 21.90 -11.29
C PHE A 146 21.56 22.94 -10.70
N GLU A 147 20.29 22.57 -10.51
CA GLU A 147 19.35 23.36 -9.74
C GLU A 147 19.57 23.10 -8.24
N GLY A 148 19.73 24.18 -7.47
CA GLY A 148 19.88 24.12 -6.01
C GLY A 148 21.23 23.59 -5.51
N GLN A 149 21.41 23.63 -4.20
CA GLN A 149 22.69 23.30 -3.52
C GLN A 149 22.98 21.80 -3.51
N THR A 150 21.96 20.96 -3.47
CA THR A 150 22.07 19.50 -3.31
C THR A 150 22.50 18.77 -4.58
N LYS A 151 22.68 19.50 -5.70
CA LYS A 151 22.94 18.93 -7.04
C LYS A 151 21.93 17.84 -7.43
N ALA A 152 20.70 17.98 -6.95
CA ALA A 152 19.65 16.98 -7.09
C ALA A 152 19.08 16.89 -8.51
N LYS A 153 19.17 17.98 -9.29
CA LYS A 153 18.54 18.09 -10.61
C LYS A 153 19.45 18.76 -11.64
N LEU A 154 19.60 18.16 -12.82
CA LEU A 154 20.41 18.71 -13.91
C LEU A 154 19.63 19.75 -14.74
N GLY A 155 20.20 20.95 -14.89
CA GLY A 155 19.56 22.11 -15.53
C GLY A 155 20.02 22.42 -16.97
N ASN A 156 21.07 21.77 -17.49
CA ASN A 156 21.57 21.99 -18.86
C ASN A 156 20.49 21.69 -19.93
N GLY A 157 19.91 22.71 -20.55
CA GLY A 157 18.79 22.56 -21.50
C GLY A 157 19.15 21.79 -22.77
N GLU A 158 20.38 21.94 -23.25
CA GLU A 158 20.94 21.27 -24.42
C GLU A 158 20.99 19.74 -24.25
N VAL A 159 21.23 19.26 -23.02
CA VAL A 159 21.32 17.84 -22.71
C VAL A 159 20.00 17.12 -23.00
N LYS A 160 18.86 17.81 -22.87
CA LYS A 160 17.54 17.24 -23.21
C LYS A 160 17.49 16.81 -24.68
N GLY A 161 17.94 17.66 -25.59
CA GLY A 161 17.97 17.38 -27.03
C GLY A 161 18.94 16.24 -27.36
N ILE A 162 20.16 16.33 -26.82
CA ILE A 162 21.21 15.34 -27.02
C ILE A 162 20.76 13.95 -26.57
N VAL A 163 20.27 13.81 -25.34
CA VAL A 163 19.80 12.52 -24.81
C VAL A 163 18.61 12.02 -25.61
N SER A 164 17.70 12.90 -26.01
CA SER A 164 16.53 12.50 -26.81
C SER A 164 16.94 11.93 -28.17
N THR A 165 17.94 12.50 -28.84
CA THR A 165 18.44 12.02 -30.14
C THR A 165 19.13 10.68 -29.99
N VAL A 166 20.10 10.57 -29.07
CA VAL A 166 20.85 9.32 -28.81
C VAL A 166 19.89 8.18 -28.44
N THR A 167 18.93 8.45 -27.56
CA THR A 167 17.94 7.45 -27.12
C THR A 167 17.06 7.01 -28.28
N ALA A 168 16.57 7.93 -29.11
CA ALA A 168 15.66 7.61 -30.20
C ALA A 168 16.30 6.72 -31.27
N GLU A 169 17.52 7.07 -31.70
CA GLU A 169 18.28 6.29 -32.69
C GLU A 169 18.63 4.90 -32.16
N ALA A 170 19.17 4.83 -30.94
CA ALA A 170 19.55 3.55 -30.35
C ALA A 170 18.34 2.64 -30.09
N LEU A 171 17.20 3.19 -29.64
CA LEU A 171 15.98 2.40 -29.46
C LEU A 171 15.45 1.86 -30.80
N GLN A 172 15.55 2.66 -31.87
CA GLN A 172 15.16 2.20 -33.20
C GLN A 172 16.02 1.00 -33.62
N ASP A 173 17.34 1.12 -33.50
CA ASP A 173 18.28 0.02 -33.80
C ASP A 173 17.98 -1.21 -32.93
N TYR A 174 17.71 -1.01 -31.63
CA TYR A 174 17.40 -2.10 -30.71
C TYR A 174 16.10 -2.82 -31.08
N PHE A 175 15.03 -2.09 -31.41
CA PHE A 175 13.75 -2.70 -31.76
C PHE A 175 13.78 -3.40 -33.13
N ASP A 176 14.56 -2.87 -34.08
CA ASP A 176 14.74 -3.50 -35.39
C ASP A 176 15.55 -4.81 -35.25
N ASN A 177 16.54 -4.86 -34.35
CA ASN A 177 17.33 -6.07 -34.09
C ASN A 177 16.66 -7.07 -33.13
N ASN A 178 15.75 -6.61 -32.26
CA ASN A 178 15.10 -7.43 -31.23
C ASN A 178 13.56 -7.34 -31.32
N PRO A 179 12.93 -7.79 -32.42
CA PRO A 179 11.50 -7.61 -32.64
C PRO A 179 10.62 -8.35 -31.62
N LYS A 180 11.12 -9.45 -31.03
CA LYS A 180 10.40 -10.18 -29.97
C LYS A 180 10.34 -9.35 -28.69
N ASP A 181 11.47 -8.84 -28.22
CA ASP A 181 11.55 -8.00 -27.03
C ASP A 181 10.77 -6.68 -27.22
N ALA A 182 10.83 -6.08 -28.42
CA ALA A 182 10.05 -4.90 -28.77
C ALA A 182 8.53 -5.15 -28.63
N LYS A 183 8.04 -6.30 -29.11
CA LYS A 183 6.62 -6.69 -28.98
C LYS A 183 6.21 -6.89 -27.53
N GLU A 184 7.04 -7.51 -26.70
CA GLU A 184 6.77 -7.70 -25.26
C GLU A 184 6.71 -6.35 -24.52
N ILE A 185 7.65 -5.45 -24.77
CA ILE A 185 7.66 -4.10 -24.19
C ILE A 185 6.39 -3.34 -24.57
N ILE A 186 6.08 -3.28 -25.87
CA ILE A 186 4.90 -2.56 -26.37
C ILE A 186 3.61 -3.23 -25.87
N GLY A 187 3.57 -4.56 -25.79
CA GLY A 187 2.45 -5.31 -25.23
C GLY A 187 2.16 -4.93 -23.78
N LYS A 188 3.20 -4.79 -22.94
CA LYS A 188 3.06 -4.27 -21.57
C LYS A 188 2.52 -2.84 -21.55
N CYS A 189 3.04 -1.95 -22.39
CA CYS A 189 2.57 -0.56 -22.46
C CYS A 189 1.11 -0.47 -22.93
N ILE A 190 0.71 -1.27 -23.93
CA ILE A 190 -0.67 -1.34 -24.41
C ILE A 190 -1.61 -1.89 -23.34
N LEU A 191 -1.18 -2.90 -22.57
CA LEU A 191 -1.96 -3.44 -21.47
C LEU A 191 -2.19 -2.37 -20.39
N THR A 192 -1.15 -1.60 -20.08
CA THR A 192 -1.21 -0.45 -19.17
C THR A 192 -2.19 0.61 -19.67
N ALA A 193 -2.05 1.03 -20.93
CA ALA A 193 -2.96 1.99 -21.57
C ALA A 193 -4.41 1.50 -21.59
N ARG A 194 -4.65 0.22 -21.87
CA ARG A 194 -6.00 -0.38 -21.80
C ARG A 194 -6.55 -0.37 -20.39
N ALA A 195 -5.74 -0.65 -19.38
CA ALA A 195 -6.16 -0.57 -17.98
C ALA A 195 -6.53 0.87 -17.59
N ARG A 196 -5.73 1.86 -18.00
CA ARG A 196 -6.00 3.30 -17.83
C ARG A 196 -7.30 3.71 -18.52
N LEU A 197 -7.49 3.34 -19.79
CA LEU A 197 -8.70 3.67 -20.56
C LEU A 197 -9.94 2.96 -20.01
N ALA A 198 -9.83 1.70 -19.60
CA ALA A 198 -10.91 0.98 -18.95
C ALA A 198 -11.27 1.60 -17.61
N ALA A 199 -10.28 1.98 -16.80
CA ALA A 199 -10.49 2.70 -15.56
C ALA A 199 -11.15 4.06 -15.81
N ARG A 200 -10.70 4.82 -16.80
CA ARG A 200 -11.33 6.09 -17.20
C ARG A 200 -12.77 5.89 -17.66
N ALA A 201 -13.04 4.88 -18.48
CA ALA A 201 -14.40 4.55 -18.92
C ALA A 201 -15.30 4.10 -17.77
N ALA A 202 -14.78 3.30 -16.83
CA ALA A 202 -15.48 2.89 -15.63
C ALA A 202 -15.76 4.08 -14.69
N LYS A 203 -14.77 4.98 -14.52
CA LYS A 203 -14.91 6.25 -13.81
C LYS A 203 -15.97 7.13 -14.48
N ASP A 204 -15.90 7.33 -15.79
CA ASP A 204 -16.86 8.14 -16.55
C ASP A 204 -18.27 7.54 -16.51
N ALA A 205 -18.40 6.21 -16.45
CA ALA A 205 -19.69 5.54 -16.29
C ALA A 205 -20.28 5.75 -14.89
N VAL A 206 -19.44 5.77 -13.84
CA VAL A 206 -19.87 6.11 -12.47
C VAL A 206 -20.25 7.59 -12.37
N VAL A 207 -19.46 8.49 -12.95
CA VAL A 207 -19.74 9.94 -12.96
C VAL A 207 -20.99 10.27 -13.78
N ARG A 208 -21.15 9.70 -14.98
CA ARG A 208 -22.36 9.90 -15.80
C ARG A 208 -23.61 9.30 -15.19
N LYS A 209 -23.53 8.14 -14.53
CA LYS A 209 -24.66 7.60 -13.76
C LYS A 209 -24.98 8.46 -12.53
N GLY A 210 -23.97 9.00 -11.84
CA GLY A 210 -24.17 9.95 -10.74
C GLY A 210 -24.82 11.28 -11.16
N LEU A 211 -24.57 11.75 -12.39
CA LEU A 211 -25.18 12.96 -12.98
C LEU A 211 -26.61 12.73 -13.50
N LEU A 212 -26.93 11.54 -14.04
CA LEU A 212 -28.25 11.21 -14.57
C LEU A 212 -29.23 10.68 -13.50
N GLU A 213 -28.73 10.00 -12.47
CA GLU A 213 -29.56 9.47 -11.37
C GLU A 213 -29.61 10.38 -10.14
N GLY A 214 -28.85 11.48 -10.13
CA GLY A 214 -28.81 12.44 -9.03
C GLY A 214 -28.22 11.84 -7.76
N MET A 215 -26.90 11.92 -7.57
CA MET A 215 -26.20 11.52 -6.33
C MET A 215 -26.81 10.29 -5.63
N THR A 216 -27.11 9.20 -6.37
CA THR A 216 -27.63 7.99 -5.75
C THR A 216 -26.50 7.37 -4.94
N LEU A 217 -26.51 7.70 -3.65
CA LEU A 217 -25.67 7.04 -2.67
C LEU A 217 -25.89 5.53 -2.77
N PRO A 218 -24.87 4.72 -2.46
CA PRO A 218 -25.02 3.27 -2.50
C PRO A 218 -26.27 2.89 -1.70
N GLY A 219 -27.17 2.07 -2.25
CA GLY A 219 -28.43 1.74 -1.55
C GLY A 219 -28.25 1.07 -0.18
N LYS A 220 -27.03 0.61 0.13
CA LYS A 220 -26.64 0.05 1.43
C LYS A 220 -26.10 1.09 2.42
N LEU A 221 -25.67 2.25 1.94
CA LEU A 221 -25.14 3.33 2.78
C LEU A 221 -26.30 3.93 3.57
N ALA A 222 -26.22 3.84 4.90
CA ALA A 222 -27.01 4.69 5.76
C ALA A 222 -26.26 6.01 5.90
N ASP A 223 -26.67 7.07 5.20
CA ASP A 223 -25.99 8.37 5.25
C ASP A 223 -26.29 9.13 6.57
N CYS A 224 -25.49 10.16 6.86
CA CYS A 224 -25.75 11.14 7.93
C CYS A 224 -26.49 12.37 7.38
N SER A 225 -27.13 13.16 8.25
CA SER A 225 -27.84 14.38 7.82
C SER A 225 -26.92 15.58 7.60
N SER A 226 -25.82 15.68 8.32
CA SER A 226 -24.83 16.75 8.13
C SER A 226 -24.07 16.57 6.80
N ARG A 227 -23.65 17.72 6.26
CA ARG A 227 -22.85 17.85 5.04
C ARG A 227 -21.48 18.49 5.30
N LYS A 228 -21.18 18.88 6.53
CA LYS A 228 -19.88 19.47 6.88
C LYS A 228 -18.86 18.36 7.04
N MET A 229 -17.83 18.37 6.20
CA MET A 229 -16.84 17.30 6.15
C MET A 229 -16.12 17.14 7.49
N GLU A 230 -15.87 18.24 8.20
CA GLU A 230 -15.04 18.27 9.42
C GLU A 230 -15.66 17.49 10.59
N GLU A 231 -16.99 17.40 10.65
CA GLU A 231 -17.72 16.71 11.71
C GLU A 231 -18.22 15.33 11.29
N THR A 232 -18.32 15.05 9.98
CA THR A 232 -18.93 13.82 9.49
C THR A 232 -17.97 12.63 9.49
N GLU A 233 -18.52 11.46 9.78
CA GLU A 233 -17.76 10.22 9.96
C GLU A 233 -18.40 9.10 9.15
N LEU A 234 -17.58 8.29 8.48
CA LEU A 234 -18.02 7.10 7.74
C LEU A 234 -17.47 5.84 8.43
N TYR A 235 -18.37 5.03 8.97
CA TYR A 235 -18.03 3.71 9.50
C TYR A 235 -18.20 2.66 8.41
N ILE A 236 -17.10 1.99 8.07
CA ILE A 236 -17.09 0.82 7.19
C ILE A 236 -17.14 -0.42 8.07
N VAL A 237 -18.26 -1.14 8.03
CA VAL A 237 -18.56 -2.21 8.98
C VAL A 237 -18.55 -3.58 8.31
N GLU A 238 -18.00 -4.56 9.00
CA GLU A 238 -18.03 -5.97 8.57
C GLU A 238 -19.44 -6.56 8.70
N GLY A 239 -20.06 -6.92 7.57
CA GLY A 239 -21.33 -7.63 7.52
C GLY A 239 -22.56 -6.78 7.83
N ASP A 240 -23.73 -7.36 7.55
CA ASP A 240 -25.03 -6.70 7.81
C ASP A 240 -25.44 -6.73 9.27
N SER A 241 -24.95 -7.71 10.03
CA SER A 241 -25.30 -7.88 11.45
C SER A 241 -24.76 -6.70 12.26
N ALA A 242 -23.43 -6.53 12.27
CA ALA A 242 -22.79 -5.39 12.92
C ALA A 242 -23.22 -4.06 12.25
N GLY A 243 -23.44 -4.04 10.93
CA GLY A 243 -24.00 -2.87 10.24
C GLY A 243 -25.41 -2.48 10.74
N GLY A 244 -26.23 -3.46 11.13
CA GLY A 244 -27.55 -3.24 11.73
C GLY A 244 -27.46 -2.60 13.11
N SER A 245 -26.63 -3.16 14.00
CA SER A 245 -26.39 -2.61 15.34
C SER A 245 -25.79 -1.20 15.26
N ALA A 246 -24.78 -1.00 14.41
CA ALA A 246 -24.15 0.31 14.20
C ALA A 246 -25.15 1.34 13.65
N LYS A 247 -26.03 0.96 12.72
CA LYS A 247 -27.06 1.86 12.19
C LYS A 247 -28.08 2.28 13.26
N GLN A 248 -28.37 1.41 14.21
CA GLN A 248 -29.30 1.70 15.31
C GLN A 248 -28.65 2.57 16.40
N GLY A 249 -27.40 2.30 16.77
CA GLY A 249 -26.69 2.99 17.85
C GLY A 249 -26.00 4.30 17.47
N ARG A 250 -25.79 4.57 16.18
CA ARG A 250 -25.09 5.80 15.73
C ARG A 250 -25.84 7.09 16.07
N ASP A 251 -25.08 8.17 16.10
CA ASP A 251 -25.63 9.50 15.88
C ASP A 251 -25.89 9.74 14.39
N ARG A 252 -27.17 9.90 14.03
CA ARG A 252 -27.59 10.07 12.63
C ARG A 252 -27.23 11.45 12.07
N GLU A 253 -26.89 12.40 12.93
CA GLU A 253 -26.52 13.75 12.52
C GLU A 253 -25.21 13.74 11.74
N PHE A 254 -24.18 13.07 12.27
CA PHE A 254 -22.83 13.13 11.71
C PHE A 254 -22.21 11.77 11.35
N GLN A 255 -22.78 10.63 11.77
CA GLN A 255 -22.21 9.31 11.48
C GLN A 255 -22.96 8.56 10.38
N ALA A 256 -22.26 8.20 9.31
CA ALA A 256 -22.71 7.34 8.22
C ALA A 256 -22.21 5.89 8.40
N ILE A 257 -23.02 4.90 8.04
CA ILE A 257 -22.69 3.47 8.15
C ILE A 257 -22.74 2.82 6.78
N LEU A 258 -21.65 2.16 6.40
CA LEU A 258 -21.54 1.38 5.18
C LEU A 258 -21.20 -0.09 5.51
N PRO A 259 -22.20 -0.99 5.50
CA PRO A 259 -21.95 -2.41 5.70
C PRO A 259 -21.33 -3.04 4.45
N LEU A 260 -20.27 -3.81 4.64
CA LEU A 260 -19.62 -4.60 3.60
C LEU A 260 -20.24 -6.00 3.54
N ARG A 261 -20.46 -6.50 2.32
CA ARG A 261 -20.89 -7.89 2.08
C ARG A 261 -19.92 -8.61 1.16
N GLY A 262 -19.70 -9.88 1.44
CA GLY A 262 -18.86 -10.76 0.64
C GLY A 262 -17.38 -10.55 0.90
N LYS A 263 -16.56 -11.39 0.27
CA LYS A 263 -15.10 -11.34 0.44
C LYS A 263 -14.54 -10.14 -0.33
N LEU A 264 -13.81 -9.29 0.38
CA LEU A 264 -13.08 -8.18 -0.23
C LEU A 264 -12.05 -8.70 -1.23
N VAL A 265 -11.91 -7.96 -2.33
CA VAL A 265 -10.95 -8.29 -3.38
C VAL A 265 -9.58 -7.75 -2.98
N ASN A 266 -8.56 -8.60 -3.04
CA ASN A 266 -7.18 -8.14 -2.88
C ASN A 266 -6.78 -7.29 -4.09
N VAL A 267 -6.64 -5.98 -3.86
CA VAL A 267 -6.33 -5.02 -4.90
C VAL A 267 -4.90 -5.09 -5.41
N GLU A 268 -3.97 -5.65 -4.62
CA GLU A 268 -2.57 -5.85 -5.03
C GLU A 268 -2.45 -6.82 -6.21
N LYS A 269 -3.39 -7.77 -6.29
CA LYS A 269 -3.43 -8.82 -7.31
C LYS A 269 -4.40 -8.53 -8.44
N THR A 270 -5.05 -7.37 -8.40
CA THR A 270 -6.24 -7.10 -9.21
C THR A 270 -6.10 -5.77 -9.95
N THR A 271 -6.59 -5.73 -11.19
CA THR A 271 -6.60 -4.51 -11.98
C THR A 271 -7.65 -3.51 -11.47
N LEU A 272 -7.39 -2.21 -11.67
CA LEU A 272 -8.29 -1.13 -11.26
C LEU A 272 -9.73 -1.29 -11.81
N ASP A 273 -9.90 -1.81 -13.03
CA ASP A 273 -11.22 -2.09 -13.62
C ASP A 273 -12.06 -3.06 -12.77
N LYS A 274 -11.44 -4.13 -12.28
CA LYS A 274 -12.09 -5.10 -11.40
C LYS A 274 -12.38 -4.52 -10.02
N VAL A 275 -11.51 -3.63 -9.52
CA VAL A 275 -11.73 -2.91 -8.25
C VAL A 275 -12.95 -2.01 -8.35
N VAL A 276 -13.06 -1.20 -9.40
CA VAL A 276 -14.19 -0.26 -9.60
C VAL A 276 -15.52 -0.99 -9.88
N LYS A 277 -15.47 -2.19 -10.47
CA LYS A 277 -16.66 -3.04 -10.70
C LYS A 277 -17.03 -3.92 -9.51
N SER A 278 -16.19 -4.00 -8.48
CA SER A 278 -16.43 -4.88 -7.33
C SER A 278 -17.63 -4.39 -6.51
N ASP A 279 -18.58 -5.28 -6.25
CA ASP A 279 -19.75 -4.97 -5.41
C ASP A 279 -19.41 -4.63 -3.95
N SER A 280 -18.19 -5.01 -3.51
CA SER A 280 -17.70 -4.74 -2.15
C SER A 280 -16.95 -3.39 -2.05
N LEU A 281 -16.12 -3.04 -3.03
CA LEU A 281 -15.28 -1.82 -3.00
C LEU A 281 -15.94 -0.62 -3.69
N LYS A 282 -16.73 -0.85 -4.75
CA LYS A 282 -17.44 0.22 -5.46
C LYS A 282 -18.30 1.11 -4.55
N PRO A 283 -19.06 0.56 -3.57
CA PRO A 283 -19.81 1.39 -2.62
C PRO A 283 -18.94 2.35 -1.82
N ILE A 284 -17.72 1.93 -1.44
CA ILE A 284 -16.77 2.76 -0.69
C ILE A 284 -16.34 3.95 -1.55
N ILE A 285 -15.96 3.71 -2.81
CA ILE A 285 -15.54 4.75 -3.76
C ILE A 285 -16.65 5.80 -3.93
N ILE A 286 -17.89 5.35 -4.12
CA ILE A 286 -19.06 6.23 -4.29
C ILE A 286 -19.34 7.00 -2.99
N ALA A 287 -19.25 6.34 -1.83
CA ALA A 287 -19.50 6.98 -0.54
C ALA A 287 -18.50 8.11 -0.26
N LEU A 288 -17.21 7.89 -0.51
CA LEU A 288 -16.17 8.90 -0.28
C LEU A 288 -16.34 10.15 -1.16
N GLY A 289 -16.78 9.97 -2.42
CA GLY A 289 -17.08 11.07 -3.34
C GLY A 289 -15.85 11.74 -3.99
N VAL A 290 -14.63 11.34 -3.62
CA VAL A 290 -13.37 11.94 -4.10
C VAL A 290 -12.85 11.39 -5.43
N GLY A 291 -13.49 10.37 -6.01
CA GLY A 291 -12.91 9.62 -7.13
C GLY A 291 -11.93 8.55 -6.67
N ILE A 292 -11.02 8.10 -7.55
CA ILE A 292 -10.05 7.03 -7.24
C ILE A 292 -8.76 7.16 -8.09
N GLY A 293 -7.60 6.92 -7.48
CA GLY A 293 -6.28 6.97 -8.14
C GLY A 293 -5.93 8.38 -8.60
N GLU A 294 -5.48 8.54 -9.84
CA GLU A 294 -4.99 9.82 -10.39
C GLU A 294 -6.02 10.97 -10.48
N ASN A 295 -7.32 10.65 -10.46
CA ASN A 295 -8.39 11.67 -10.46
C ASN A 295 -8.94 11.93 -9.05
N LEU A 296 -8.19 11.55 -8.00
CA LEU A 296 -8.60 11.77 -6.62
C LEU A 296 -8.59 13.27 -6.32
N ASP A 297 -9.76 13.78 -6.00
CA ASP A 297 -9.99 15.17 -5.63
C ASP A 297 -10.43 15.22 -4.17
N ILE A 298 -9.48 15.51 -3.29
CA ILE A 298 -9.69 15.51 -1.84
C ILE A 298 -10.69 16.57 -1.40
N GLU A 299 -10.86 17.65 -2.18
CA GLU A 299 -11.78 18.74 -1.86
C GLU A 299 -13.25 18.29 -1.91
N LYS A 300 -13.53 17.17 -2.60
CA LYS A 300 -14.85 16.55 -2.68
C LYS A 300 -15.11 15.51 -1.60
N LEU A 301 -14.22 15.37 -0.63
CA LEU A 301 -14.34 14.37 0.43
C LEU A 301 -15.59 14.64 1.28
N ARG A 302 -16.46 13.63 1.37
CA ARG A 302 -17.75 13.75 2.08
C ARG A 302 -17.67 13.57 3.59
N TYR A 303 -16.65 12.85 4.06
CA TYR A 303 -16.49 12.46 5.46
C TYR A 303 -15.08 12.75 5.94
N GLY A 304 -14.95 13.55 7.00
CA GLY A 304 -13.67 13.94 7.58
C GLY A 304 -12.98 12.80 8.32
N LYS A 305 -13.72 11.78 8.75
CA LYS A 305 -13.16 10.53 9.27
C LYS A 305 -13.74 9.33 8.55
N VAL A 306 -12.87 8.41 8.15
CA VAL A 306 -13.20 7.11 7.58
C VAL A 306 -12.72 6.06 8.54
N ILE A 307 -13.64 5.39 9.21
CA ILE A 307 -13.38 4.50 10.35
C ILE A 307 -13.67 3.07 9.90
N ILE A 308 -12.64 2.22 9.92
CA ILE A 308 -12.75 0.79 9.68
C ILE A 308 -13.15 0.13 11.00
N MET A 309 -14.33 -0.49 11.02
CA MET A 309 -14.87 -1.19 12.18
C MET A 309 -15.11 -2.65 11.80
N ALA A 310 -14.12 -3.49 12.10
CA ALA A 310 -14.09 -4.92 11.81
C ALA A 310 -13.97 -5.72 13.12
N ASP A 311 -14.36 -6.99 13.08
CA ASP A 311 -14.37 -7.83 14.27
C ASP A 311 -12.95 -8.11 14.79
N ALA A 312 -12.86 -8.45 16.09
CA ALA A 312 -11.59 -8.69 16.78
C ALA A 312 -11.07 -10.12 16.56
N ASP A 313 -11.40 -10.73 15.44
CA ASP A 313 -11.05 -12.11 15.07
C ASP A 313 -10.08 -12.15 13.87
N ILE A 314 -9.85 -13.37 13.35
CA ILE A 314 -8.97 -13.61 12.21
C ILE A 314 -9.55 -12.99 10.92
N ASP A 315 -10.86 -13.09 10.72
CA ASP A 315 -11.53 -12.62 9.51
C ASP A 315 -11.58 -11.08 9.46
N GLY A 316 -11.88 -10.43 10.59
CA GLY A 316 -11.82 -8.98 10.74
C GLY A 316 -10.40 -8.43 10.58
N SER A 317 -9.39 -9.16 11.08
CA SER A 317 -7.97 -8.83 10.82
C SER A 317 -7.60 -8.93 9.33
N HIS A 318 -8.16 -9.91 8.63
CA HIS A 318 -7.97 -10.08 7.18
C HIS A 318 -8.67 -8.96 6.39
N ILE A 319 -9.91 -8.61 6.75
CA ILE A 319 -10.67 -7.49 6.15
C ILE A 319 -9.95 -6.17 6.37
N ARG A 320 -9.48 -5.91 7.59
CA ARG A 320 -8.69 -4.72 7.94
C ARG A 320 -7.45 -4.62 7.04
N THR A 321 -6.73 -5.72 6.85
CA THR A 321 -5.55 -5.76 5.97
C THR A 321 -5.91 -5.44 4.51
N LEU A 322 -7.01 -6.00 4.00
CA LEU A 322 -7.48 -5.74 2.62
C LEU A 322 -7.91 -4.28 2.43
N LEU A 323 -8.63 -3.69 3.39
CA LEU A 323 -9.04 -2.29 3.35
C LEU A 323 -7.84 -1.35 3.46
N LEU A 324 -6.90 -1.61 4.36
CA LEU A 324 -5.67 -0.82 4.46
C LEU A 324 -4.86 -0.88 3.16
N THR A 325 -4.79 -2.04 2.52
CA THR A 325 -4.16 -2.17 1.19
C THR A 325 -4.90 -1.33 0.15
N PHE A 326 -6.24 -1.36 0.16
CA PHE A 326 -7.07 -0.56 -0.75
C PHE A 326 -6.89 0.95 -0.56
N PHE A 327 -6.90 1.43 0.70
CA PHE A 327 -6.66 2.83 1.00
C PHE A 327 -5.23 3.24 0.64
N TYR A 328 -4.23 2.44 0.99
CA TYR A 328 -2.83 2.73 0.65
C TYR A 328 -2.61 2.80 -0.87
N ARG A 329 -3.20 1.89 -1.66
CA ARG A 329 -2.98 1.83 -3.11
C ARG A 329 -3.73 2.89 -3.91
N TYR A 330 -4.90 3.34 -3.46
CA TYR A 330 -5.75 4.21 -4.28
C TYR A 330 -6.20 5.51 -3.61
N PHE A 331 -5.99 5.63 -2.31
CA PHE A 331 -6.41 6.74 -1.45
C PHE A 331 -5.29 7.13 -0.48
N GLU A 332 -4.03 7.01 -0.89
CA GLU A 332 -2.85 7.30 -0.05
C GLU A 332 -2.98 8.67 0.63
N LYS A 333 -3.47 9.66 -0.12
CA LYS A 333 -3.71 11.02 0.37
C LYS A 333 -4.67 11.08 1.57
N LEU A 334 -5.68 10.23 1.64
CA LEU A 334 -6.58 10.18 2.81
C LEU A 334 -5.84 9.69 4.07
N ILE A 335 -4.82 8.85 3.90
CA ILE A 335 -3.99 8.39 5.03
C ILE A 335 -3.03 9.51 5.44
N THR A 336 -2.35 10.14 4.49
CA THR A 336 -1.40 11.23 4.80
C THR A 336 -2.08 12.45 5.41
N ASP A 337 -3.30 12.75 4.98
CA ASP A 337 -4.10 13.86 5.50
C ASP A 337 -4.82 13.48 6.82
N GLY A 338 -4.64 12.24 7.29
CA GLY A 338 -5.09 11.80 8.61
C GLY A 338 -6.59 11.47 8.71
N HIS A 339 -7.24 11.10 7.61
CA HIS A 339 -8.67 10.80 7.57
C HIS A 339 -9.01 9.33 7.86
N VAL A 340 -8.04 8.39 7.82
CA VAL A 340 -8.31 6.95 7.98
C VAL A 340 -8.02 6.48 9.39
N TYR A 341 -9.00 5.80 10.00
CA TYR A 341 -8.95 5.30 11.36
C TYR A 341 -9.39 3.83 11.43
N VAL A 342 -8.95 3.14 12.48
CA VAL A 342 -9.44 1.81 12.86
C VAL A 342 -10.07 1.91 14.24
N ALA A 343 -11.33 1.48 14.36
CA ALA A 343 -12.01 1.41 15.65
C ALA A 343 -11.36 0.34 16.54
N GLN A 344 -11.35 0.59 17.86
CA GLN A 344 -10.87 -0.37 18.84
C GLN A 344 -12.03 -0.71 19.79
N PRO A 345 -12.88 -1.71 19.45
CA PRO A 345 -13.91 -2.18 20.36
C PRO A 345 -13.31 -2.87 21.59
N PRO A 346 -14.03 -2.93 22.73
CA PRO A 346 -13.57 -3.66 23.90
C PRO A 346 -13.58 -5.18 23.67
N LEU A 347 -12.64 -5.88 24.28
CA LEU A 347 -12.57 -7.35 24.22
C LEU A 347 -13.42 -8.01 25.30
N TYR A 348 -13.60 -7.33 26.45
CA TYR A 348 -14.29 -7.88 27.61
C TYR A 348 -15.31 -6.91 28.18
N GLN A 349 -16.43 -7.46 28.63
CA GLN A 349 -17.39 -6.83 29.53
C GLN A 349 -17.32 -7.51 30.89
N ILE A 350 -17.11 -6.72 31.94
CA ILE A 350 -17.02 -7.19 33.33
C ILE A 350 -18.17 -6.56 34.11
N LYS A 351 -19.06 -7.40 34.63
CA LYS A 351 -20.28 -6.97 35.32
C LYS A 351 -20.29 -7.43 36.77
N LYS A 352 -20.53 -6.50 37.70
CA LYS A 352 -20.77 -6.79 39.13
C LYS A 352 -22.08 -6.17 39.58
N GLY A 353 -23.13 -6.99 39.68
CA GLY A 353 -24.49 -6.50 39.95
C GLY A 353 -24.98 -5.50 38.88
N LYS A 354 -25.06 -4.21 39.24
CA LYS A 354 -25.44 -3.11 38.32
C LYS A 354 -24.25 -2.39 37.67
N GLN A 355 -23.04 -2.59 38.16
CA GLN A 355 -21.84 -1.96 37.60
C GLN A 355 -21.34 -2.75 36.39
N VAL A 356 -21.09 -2.06 35.28
CA VAL A 356 -20.55 -2.62 34.05
C VAL A 356 -19.27 -1.87 33.70
N HIS A 357 -18.19 -2.59 33.43
CA HIS A 357 -16.91 -2.06 33.00
C HIS A 357 -16.44 -2.78 31.75
N TYR A 358 -15.78 -2.06 30.85
CA TYR A 358 -15.21 -2.62 29.62
C TYR A 358 -13.69 -2.60 29.67
N ALA A 359 -13.06 -3.66 29.12
CA ALA A 359 -11.62 -3.76 29.01
C ALA A 359 -11.20 -4.07 27.58
N TYR A 360 -10.11 -3.44 27.12
CA TYR A 360 -9.64 -3.51 25.73
C TYR A 360 -8.44 -4.45 25.55
N ASN A 361 -7.86 -4.93 26.64
CA ASN A 361 -6.77 -5.90 26.66
C ASN A 361 -6.76 -6.67 27.98
N ASP A 362 -5.99 -7.75 28.04
CA ASP A 362 -5.93 -8.63 29.23
C ASP A 362 -5.41 -7.90 30.48
N LYS A 363 -4.47 -6.97 30.32
CA LYS A 363 -3.96 -6.17 31.45
C LYS A 363 -5.05 -5.28 32.04
N GLU A 364 -5.82 -4.60 31.19
CA GLU A 364 -6.97 -3.80 31.62
C GLU A 364 -8.03 -4.68 32.30
N LYS A 365 -8.28 -5.90 31.78
CA LYS A 365 -9.18 -6.89 32.38
C LYS A 365 -8.75 -7.19 33.81
N GLU A 366 -7.48 -7.57 34.00
CA GLU A 366 -6.90 -7.84 35.32
C GLU A 366 -7.00 -6.64 36.27
N GLU A 367 -6.71 -5.43 35.80
CA GLU A 367 -6.78 -4.22 36.62
C GLU A 367 -8.20 -3.90 37.08
N VAL A 368 -9.19 -4.07 36.19
CA VAL A 368 -10.60 -3.88 36.53
C VAL A 368 -11.04 -4.93 37.55
N MET A 369 -10.66 -6.19 37.37
CA MET A 369 -10.95 -7.26 38.34
C MET A 369 -10.35 -6.97 39.72
N LYS A 370 -9.07 -6.52 39.79
CA LYS A 370 -8.43 -6.11 41.05
C LYS A 370 -9.18 -4.95 41.71
N LYS A 371 -9.62 -3.94 40.95
CA LYS A 371 -10.40 -2.80 41.45
C LYS A 371 -11.79 -3.22 41.97
N MET A 372 -12.38 -4.27 41.39
CA MET A 372 -13.64 -4.85 41.85
C MET A 372 -13.51 -5.75 43.08
N GLY A 373 -12.28 -5.95 43.58
CA GLY A 373 -11.99 -6.64 44.83
C GLY A 373 -11.74 -8.14 44.72
N LEU A 374 -11.40 -8.66 43.53
CA LEU A 374 -10.95 -10.06 43.42
C LEU A 374 -9.53 -10.22 43.97
N THR A 375 -9.29 -11.37 44.61
CA THR A 375 -7.94 -11.82 44.96
C THR A 375 -7.17 -12.33 43.74
N LYS A 376 -5.85 -12.45 43.84
CA LYS A 376 -5.01 -12.98 42.75
C LYS A 376 -5.39 -14.43 42.38
N GLU A 377 -5.81 -15.22 43.35
CA GLU A 377 -6.24 -16.62 43.16
C GLU A 377 -7.56 -16.69 42.40
N GLU A 378 -8.52 -15.81 42.73
CA GLU A 378 -9.81 -15.72 42.04
C GLU A 378 -9.69 -15.18 40.60
N ILE A 379 -8.73 -14.29 40.35
CA ILE A 379 -8.40 -13.82 38.99
C ILE A 379 -7.81 -14.96 38.16
N ALA A 380 -6.86 -15.72 38.71
CA ALA A 380 -6.25 -16.85 37.99
C ALA A 380 -7.28 -17.93 37.65
N ALA A 381 -8.24 -18.20 38.55
CA ALA A 381 -9.35 -19.12 38.30
C ALA A 381 -10.27 -18.62 37.16
N MET A 382 -10.62 -17.33 37.14
CA MET A 382 -11.44 -16.75 36.07
C MET A 382 -10.73 -16.71 34.70
N GLU A 383 -9.40 -16.56 34.67
CA GLU A 383 -8.61 -16.55 33.44
C GLU A 383 -8.45 -17.94 32.81
N ALA A 384 -8.53 -19.01 33.60
CA ALA A 384 -8.45 -20.38 33.10
C ALA A 384 -9.62 -20.74 32.16
N LYS A 385 -10.77 -20.04 32.26
CA LYS A 385 -11.93 -20.18 31.37
C LYS A 385 -11.64 -19.77 29.91
N ASP A 386 -10.75 -18.81 29.70
CA ASP A 386 -10.41 -18.32 28.36
C ASP A 386 -9.43 -19.26 27.61
N ALA A 387 -8.87 -20.27 28.30
CA ALA A 387 -7.83 -21.18 27.79
C ALA A 387 -8.26 -22.65 27.65
N ASP A 388 -9.43 -23.04 28.14
CA ASP A 388 -9.85 -24.44 28.21
C ASP A 388 -11.06 -24.73 27.29
N GLU A 389 -10.81 -25.43 26.18
CA GLU A 389 -11.86 -25.89 25.25
C GLU A 389 -12.56 -27.18 25.73
N ASN A 390 -12.07 -27.84 26.79
CA ASN A 390 -12.51 -29.17 27.22
C ASN A 390 -13.55 -29.17 28.36
N GLY A 391 -13.96 -28.01 28.87
CA GLY A 391 -15.07 -27.88 29.82
C GLY A 391 -14.80 -28.38 31.24
N GLU A 392 -13.56 -28.69 31.61
CA GLU A 392 -13.21 -29.15 32.97
C GLU A 392 -13.14 -27.98 33.97
N VAL A 393 -12.97 -26.75 33.49
CA VAL A 393 -12.80 -25.52 34.31
C VAL A 393 -14.12 -24.75 34.54
N GLU A 394 -15.25 -25.19 33.96
CA GLU A 394 -16.54 -24.49 34.10
C GLU A 394 -17.07 -24.46 35.55
N GLU A 395 -16.89 -25.53 36.33
CA GLU A 395 -17.39 -25.63 37.71
C GLU A 395 -16.66 -24.66 38.66
N GLU A 396 -15.32 -24.56 38.57
CA GLU A 396 -14.53 -23.64 39.40
C GLU A 396 -14.86 -22.19 39.09
N VAL A 397 -15.05 -21.84 37.81
CA VAL A 397 -15.39 -20.46 37.44
C VAL A 397 -16.80 -20.10 37.86
N GLU A 398 -17.77 -21.00 37.73
CA GLU A 398 -19.12 -20.78 38.25
C GLU A 398 -19.15 -20.57 39.76
N GLU A 399 -18.31 -21.28 40.53
CA GLU A 399 -18.18 -21.05 41.98
C GLU A 399 -17.62 -19.66 42.28
N VAL A 400 -16.60 -19.20 41.56
CA VAL A 400 -16.05 -17.85 41.75
C VAL A 400 -17.05 -16.78 41.31
N GLU A 401 -17.77 -16.97 40.20
CA GLU A 401 -18.84 -16.05 39.75
C GLU A 401 -19.97 -15.97 40.80
N LYS A 402 -20.41 -17.10 41.38
CA LYS A 402 -21.42 -17.14 42.44
C LYS A 402 -20.94 -16.49 43.74
N LYS A 403 -19.67 -16.68 44.10
CA LYS A 403 -19.06 -16.14 45.33
C LYS A 403 -18.80 -14.64 45.26
N THR A 404 -18.35 -14.14 44.10
CA THR A 404 -17.94 -12.74 43.91
C THR A 404 -19.04 -11.87 43.29
N GLY A 405 -20.01 -12.49 42.62
CA GLY A 405 -21.07 -11.82 41.87
C GLY A 405 -20.58 -11.13 40.59
N ILE A 406 -19.40 -11.50 40.09
CA ILE A 406 -18.74 -10.89 38.94
C ILE A 406 -18.87 -11.83 37.75
N ASN A 407 -19.41 -11.34 36.64
CA ASN A 407 -19.58 -12.08 35.41
C ASN A 407 -18.73 -11.40 34.31
N ILE A 408 -17.97 -12.21 33.57
CA ILE A 408 -17.09 -11.74 32.50
C ILE A 408 -17.58 -12.32 31.18
N GLN A 409 -17.85 -11.45 30.23
CA GLN A 409 -18.19 -11.81 28.86
C GLN A 409 -17.08 -11.33 27.92
N ARG A 410 -16.52 -12.24 27.13
CA ARG A 410 -15.59 -11.92 26.05
C ARG A 410 -16.38 -11.72 24.76
N TYR A 411 -16.17 -10.60 24.08
CA TYR A 411 -16.78 -10.35 22.77
C TYR A 411 -15.94 -11.00 21.68
N LYS A 412 -16.57 -11.81 20.83
CA LYS A 412 -15.90 -12.40 19.64
C LYS A 412 -16.15 -11.59 18.37
N GLY A 413 -17.31 -10.95 18.29
CA GLY A 413 -17.66 -10.08 17.16
C GLY A 413 -18.53 -8.89 17.58
N LEU A 414 -18.53 -7.84 16.77
CA LEU A 414 -19.29 -6.61 16.99
C LEU A 414 -20.80 -6.85 16.99
N GLY A 415 -21.27 -7.90 16.31
CA GLY A 415 -22.68 -8.30 16.28
C GLY A 415 -23.22 -8.82 17.61
N GLU A 416 -22.36 -9.16 18.57
CA GLU A 416 -22.75 -9.58 19.93
C GLU A 416 -23.07 -8.40 20.84
N MET A 417 -22.68 -7.19 20.44
CA MET A 417 -22.95 -5.96 21.18
C MET A 417 -24.31 -5.39 20.81
N ASN A 418 -25.09 -5.03 21.84
CA ASN A 418 -26.31 -4.28 21.62
C ASN A 418 -25.98 -2.85 21.12
N PRO A 419 -26.91 -2.18 20.41
CA PRO A 419 -26.66 -0.83 19.86
C PRO A 419 -26.15 0.18 20.88
N ASP A 420 -26.70 0.19 22.10
CA ASP A 420 -26.29 1.10 23.17
C ASP A 420 -24.86 0.82 23.65
N GLN A 421 -24.49 -0.47 23.76
CA GLN A 421 -23.13 -0.88 24.13
C GLN A 421 -22.13 -0.45 23.06
N LEU A 422 -22.46 -0.70 21.79
CA LEU A 422 -21.61 -0.33 20.67
C LEU A 422 -21.40 1.18 20.58
N TRP A 423 -22.44 1.97 20.88
CA TRP A 423 -22.35 3.42 21.02
C TRP A 423 -21.37 3.81 22.12
N GLU A 424 -21.67 3.42 23.37
CA GLU A 424 -20.92 3.81 24.56
C GLU A 424 -19.42 3.46 24.48
N THR A 425 -19.07 2.34 23.84
CA THR A 425 -17.69 1.83 23.86
C THR A 425 -16.86 2.19 22.64
N THR A 426 -17.49 2.31 21.47
CA THR A 426 -16.79 2.26 20.18
C THR A 426 -17.17 3.39 19.24
N MET A 427 -18.38 3.97 19.34
CA MET A 427 -18.85 4.99 18.40
C MET A 427 -18.96 6.39 19.01
N ASP A 428 -19.17 6.50 20.32
CA ASP A 428 -19.25 7.77 21.03
C ASP A 428 -17.92 8.54 20.98
N PRO A 429 -17.88 9.75 20.40
CA PRO A 429 -16.68 10.57 20.34
C PRO A 429 -16.01 10.88 21.69
N GLU A 430 -16.78 10.88 22.79
CA GLU A 430 -16.23 11.17 24.12
C GLU A 430 -15.48 9.99 24.74
N ASN A 431 -15.91 8.76 24.43
CA ASN A 431 -15.45 7.54 25.12
C ASN A 431 -14.66 6.57 24.23
N ARG A 432 -14.80 6.65 22.91
CA ARG A 432 -14.20 5.68 21.98
C ARG A 432 -12.67 5.76 21.93
N LYS A 433 -12.05 4.61 21.64
CA LYS A 433 -10.63 4.50 21.27
C LYS A 433 -10.51 4.21 19.77
N MET A 434 -9.63 4.93 19.08
CA MET A 434 -9.34 4.72 17.66
C MET A 434 -7.85 4.80 17.40
N LEU A 435 -7.40 4.06 16.40
CA LEU A 435 -6.05 4.18 15.85
C LEU A 435 -6.10 4.98 14.55
N GLN A 436 -5.45 6.13 14.52
CA GLN A 436 -5.24 6.88 13.28
C GLN A 436 -4.13 6.20 12.49
N ILE A 437 -4.36 5.97 11.21
CA ILE A 437 -3.40 5.32 10.32
C ILE A 437 -2.50 6.39 9.71
N THR A 438 -1.18 6.17 9.80
CA THR A 438 -0.14 7.05 9.22
C THR A 438 0.78 6.26 8.28
N ILE A 439 1.53 6.99 7.46
CA ILE A 439 2.58 6.42 6.60
C ILE A 439 3.89 7.09 6.98
N ASP A 440 4.67 6.43 7.85
CA ASP A 440 5.94 6.98 8.32
C ASP A 440 7.07 6.77 7.30
N ASP A 441 7.09 5.61 6.64
CA ASP A 441 8.02 5.27 5.55
C ASP A 441 7.24 4.59 4.42
N ALA A 442 7.01 5.35 3.33
CA ALA A 442 6.28 4.87 2.17
C ALA A 442 6.99 3.71 1.46
N GLU A 443 8.33 3.65 1.47
CA GLU A 443 9.07 2.58 0.82
C GLU A 443 8.98 1.28 1.65
N ALA A 444 9.10 1.37 2.98
CA ALA A 444 8.92 0.23 3.85
C ALA A 444 7.48 -0.31 3.83
N ALA A 445 6.48 0.60 3.83
CA ALA A 445 5.08 0.23 3.70
C ALA A 445 4.84 -0.51 2.37
N ASP A 446 5.35 0.01 1.26
CA ASP A 446 5.22 -0.61 -0.05
C ASP A 446 5.82 -2.01 -0.10
N ARG A 447 7.04 -2.18 0.40
CA ARG A 447 7.69 -3.50 0.48
C ARG A 447 6.86 -4.48 1.32
N THR A 448 6.23 -3.99 2.38
CA THR A 448 5.40 -4.82 3.26
C THR A 448 4.11 -5.25 2.56
N PHE A 449 3.42 -4.34 1.88
CA PHE A 449 2.23 -4.67 1.09
C PHE A 449 2.56 -5.60 -0.08
N ASP A 450 3.65 -5.39 -0.80
CA ASP A 450 4.07 -6.30 -1.87
C ASP A 450 4.41 -7.70 -1.33
N LEU A 451 5.13 -7.78 -0.21
CA LEU A 451 5.45 -9.05 0.44
C LEU A 451 4.20 -9.82 0.92
N LEU A 452 3.28 -9.13 1.61
CA LEU A 452 2.12 -9.76 2.25
C LEU A 452 0.93 -9.94 1.32
N MET A 453 0.73 -9.01 0.37
CA MET A 453 -0.45 -8.95 -0.49
C MET A 453 -0.14 -9.26 -1.95
N GLY A 454 1.12 -9.18 -2.39
CA GLY A 454 1.56 -9.39 -3.78
C GLY A 454 1.49 -10.82 -4.28
N SER A 455 1.81 -11.05 -5.55
CA SER A 455 1.61 -12.34 -6.22
C SER A 455 2.56 -13.46 -5.76
N GLN A 456 3.72 -13.10 -5.21
CA GLN A 456 4.78 -14.04 -4.84
C GLN A 456 4.44 -14.80 -3.54
N VAL A 457 4.37 -16.14 -3.64
CA VAL A 457 4.00 -17.01 -2.50
C VAL A 457 5.19 -17.28 -1.58
N GLU A 458 6.37 -17.52 -2.15
CA GLU A 458 7.53 -18.00 -1.40
C GLU A 458 8.11 -16.97 -0.42
N PRO A 459 8.28 -15.68 -0.78
CA PRO A 459 8.71 -14.64 0.16
C PRO A 459 7.73 -14.49 1.33
N ARG A 460 6.43 -14.50 1.04
CA ARG A 460 5.37 -14.44 2.04
C ARG A 460 5.42 -15.61 3.01
N ARG A 461 5.58 -16.84 2.49
CA ARG A 461 5.71 -18.05 3.31
C ARG A 461 6.89 -17.94 4.28
N ARG A 462 8.05 -17.49 3.80
CA ARG A 462 9.23 -17.28 4.66
C ARG A 462 8.99 -16.24 5.73
N PHE A 463 8.34 -15.13 5.38
CA PHE A 463 7.98 -14.10 6.35
C PHE A 463 7.10 -14.67 7.47
N ILE A 464 6.05 -15.41 7.11
CA ILE A 464 5.14 -16.06 8.07
C ILE A 464 5.93 -17.04 8.95
N GLN A 465 6.74 -17.93 8.38
CA GLN A 465 7.53 -18.89 9.14
C GLN A 465 8.51 -18.23 10.12
N THR A 466 9.10 -17.10 9.73
CA THR A 466 10.07 -16.36 10.56
C THR A 466 9.39 -15.68 11.75
N HIS A 467 8.16 -15.18 11.56
CA HIS A 467 7.45 -14.37 12.56
C HIS A 467 6.28 -15.09 13.24
N ALA A 468 5.98 -16.35 12.88
CA ALA A 468 4.84 -17.09 13.43
C ALA A 468 4.91 -17.18 14.97
N LYS A 469 6.11 -17.40 15.53
CA LYS A 469 6.33 -17.51 16.98
C LYS A 469 6.26 -16.18 17.74
N SER A 470 6.28 -15.04 17.05
CA SER A 470 6.20 -13.72 17.68
C SER A 470 4.75 -13.22 17.85
N VAL A 471 3.77 -13.92 17.29
CA VAL A 471 2.35 -13.57 17.43
C VAL A 471 1.89 -13.94 18.84
N LYS A 472 1.41 -12.95 19.59
CA LYS A 472 0.93 -13.12 20.97
C LYS A 472 -0.57 -13.39 21.07
N ASN A 473 -1.34 -12.92 20.09
CA ASN A 473 -2.80 -12.97 20.08
C ASN A 473 -3.26 -13.74 18.83
N LEU A 474 -3.09 -15.05 18.84
CA LEU A 474 -3.78 -15.95 17.90
C LEU A 474 -4.99 -16.47 18.67
N ASP A 475 -6.20 -16.06 18.27
CA ASP A 475 -7.36 -16.89 18.52
C ASP A 475 -7.15 -18.17 17.70
N VAL A 476 -6.90 -19.27 18.39
CA VAL A 476 -6.85 -20.62 17.79
C VAL A 476 -8.25 -21.21 17.89
#